data_AF-A0A328ETA1-F1
#
_entry.id   AF-A0A328ETA1-F1
#
_cell.length_a   1.000
_cell.length_b   1.000
_cell.length_c   1.000
_cell.angle_alpha   90.00
_cell.angle_beta   90.00
_cell.angle_gamma   90.00
#
_symmetry.space_group_name_H-M   'P 1'
#
loop_
_entity.id
_entity.type
_entity.pdbx_description
1 polymer ?
#
loop_
_entity_poly.entity_id
_entity_poly.type
_entity_poly.pdbx_seq_one_letter_code
_entity_poly.pdbx_strand_id
1 'polypeptide(L)'
;MSSSVTVAGEQNRPGGFCSRCHRVWVLKERQGVCRWCGKVATCQTTKTSALRSFKSSRCSKPKQAEMGGNGYDHLSGNWLAFYTIASKFSHKAKPDERDDLLHDIIITLADVERNNGHHPFTEAAMYRIASRAQALYWRKRYRIDNGLTCGDCSKAQRRKCKEDWLFSACPKAVKLDSLNRPVTDDEGNTTELGDLIADDRALDLDAWLDANTFLLKCPDRLIAIAEKRRDGQPLDKAEQKALERFRKREQIKMFSCVAFSANSATNTVGASAMPANCG
;
A
#
# COMPACT_ATOMS: atom_id res chain seq x y z
N MET A 1 0.22 54.39 11.71
CA MET A 1 -1.22 54.06 11.69
C MET A 1 -1.46 53.18 10.49
N SER A 2 -1.42 51.86 10.71
CA SER A 2 -1.53 50.86 9.65
C SER A 2 -2.99 50.49 9.44
N SER A 3 -3.51 50.72 8.23
CA SER A 3 -4.85 50.31 7.82
C SER A 3 -4.79 48.89 7.25
N SER A 4 -5.38 47.94 7.96
CA SER A 4 -5.61 46.57 7.54
C SER A 4 -6.93 46.47 6.76
N VAL A 5 -6.85 46.01 5.52
CA VAL A 5 -8.02 45.66 4.68
C VAL A 5 -8.41 44.20 4.99
N THR A 6 -9.56 44.01 5.61
CA THR A 6 -10.19 42.70 5.78
C THR A 6 -11.09 42.40 4.58
N VAL A 7 -10.71 41.38 3.79
CA VAL A 7 -11.55 40.82 2.71
C VAL A 7 -12.63 39.95 3.36
N ALA A 8 -13.87 40.42 3.36
CA ALA A 8 -15.02 39.71 3.88
C ALA A 8 -15.65 38.76 2.84
N GLY A 9 -15.64 37.46 3.14
CA GLY A 9 -16.76 36.52 2.93
C GLY A 9 -17.28 36.25 1.51
N GLU A 10 -16.74 35.24 0.84
CA GLU A 10 -17.22 34.74 -0.47
C GLU A 10 -18.07 33.44 -0.36
N GLN A 11 -18.66 33.14 0.81
CA GLN A 11 -19.30 31.84 1.08
C GLN A 11 -20.83 31.77 0.94
N ASN A 12 -21.51 32.75 0.32
CA ASN A 12 -22.99 32.73 0.29
C ASN A 12 -23.63 33.34 -0.95
N ARG A 13 -23.12 33.03 -2.15
CA ARG A 13 -23.80 33.39 -3.41
C ARG A 13 -24.89 32.36 -3.72
N PRO A 14 -26.15 32.77 -3.99
CA PRO A 14 -27.22 31.84 -4.29
C PRO A 14 -26.91 31.04 -5.58
N GLY A 15 -26.88 29.72 -5.48
CA GLY A 15 -26.76 28.82 -6.62
C GLY A 15 -28.10 28.61 -7.31
N GLY A 16 -28.11 28.64 -8.64
CA GLY A 16 -29.20 28.17 -9.48
C GLY A 16 -28.98 26.70 -9.88
N PHE A 17 -30.01 25.88 -9.77
CA PHE A 17 -30.01 24.49 -10.27
C PHE A 17 -31.17 24.29 -11.24
N CYS A 18 -30.88 23.71 -12.41
CA CYS A 18 -31.92 23.33 -13.37
C CYS A 18 -32.17 21.83 -13.30
N SER A 19 -33.34 21.41 -12.83
CA SER A 19 -33.74 19.99 -12.74
C SER A 19 -33.82 19.27 -14.09
N ARG A 20 -33.93 20.00 -15.21
CA ARG A 20 -33.99 19.41 -16.55
C ARG A 20 -32.61 19.28 -17.22
N CYS A 21 -31.71 20.22 -16.96
CA CYS A 21 -30.36 20.22 -17.55
C CYS A 21 -29.31 19.63 -16.60
N HIS A 22 -29.67 19.38 -15.33
CA HIS A 22 -28.77 18.94 -14.25
C HIS A 22 -27.49 19.78 -14.12
N ARG A 23 -27.60 21.09 -14.38
CA ARG A 23 -26.48 22.04 -14.29
C ARG A 23 -26.69 23.00 -13.14
N VAL A 24 -25.58 23.33 -12.47
CA VAL A 24 -25.51 24.30 -11.38
C VAL A 24 -24.73 25.52 -11.85
N TRP A 25 -25.19 26.72 -11.50
CA TRP A 25 -24.47 27.97 -11.75
C TRP A 25 -24.69 28.97 -10.63
N VAL A 26 -23.85 30.00 -10.54
CA VAL A 26 -23.95 31.05 -9.53
C VAL A 26 -24.86 32.17 -10.05
N LEU A 27 -25.89 32.53 -9.30
CA LEU A 27 -26.78 33.64 -9.63
C LEU A 27 -26.31 34.95 -8.96
N LYS A 28 -26.53 36.08 -9.63
CA LYS A 28 -26.41 37.42 -9.02
C LYS A 28 -27.64 37.78 -8.15
N GLU A 29 -28.81 37.23 -8.47
CA GLU A 29 -30.10 37.48 -7.82
C GLU A 29 -30.80 36.16 -7.44
N ARG A 30 -31.71 36.17 -6.47
CA ARG A 30 -32.37 34.95 -5.93
C ARG A 30 -33.44 34.34 -6.84
N GLN A 31 -33.59 34.83 -8.05
CA GLN A 31 -34.49 34.30 -9.08
C GLN A 31 -33.79 34.43 -10.42
N GLY A 32 -33.73 33.35 -11.21
CA GLY A 32 -33.03 33.40 -12.49
C GLY A 32 -33.62 32.42 -13.48
N VAL A 33 -33.68 32.82 -14.73
CA VAL A 33 -34.04 31.95 -15.84
C VAL A 33 -32.81 31.14 -16.25
N CYS A 34 -32.95 29.83 -16.44
CA CYS A 34 -31.88 28.98 -16.91
C CYS A 34 -31.40 29.45 -18.29
N ARG A 35 -30.13 29.85 -18.40
CA ARG A 35 -29.54 30.37 -19.65
C ARG A 35 -29.51 29.34 -20.79
N TRP A 36 -29.64 28.05 -20.47
CA TRP A 36 -29.60 26.97 -21.46
C TRP A 36 -30.97 26.52 -21.95
N CYS A 37 -32.04 26.67 -21.16
CA CYS A 37 -33.37 26.17 -21.52
C CYS A 37 -34.51 27.19 -21.38
N GLY A 38 -34.21 28.42 -20.96
CA GLY A 38 -35.17 29.53 -20.92
C GLY A 38 -36.26 29.41 -19.86
N LYS A 39 -36.21 28.42 -18.97
CA LYS A 39 -37.20 28.23 -17.89
C LYS A 39 -36.76 28.86 -16.59
N VAL A 40 -37.72 29.40 -15.84
CA VAL A 40 -37.53 29.97 -14.50
C VAL A 40 -36.98 28.89 -13.56
N ALA A 41 -35.83 29.16 -12.93
CA ALA A 41 -35.26 28.30 -11.91
C ALA A 41 -35.77 28.72 -10.53
N THR A 42 -36.21 27.74 -9.74
CA THR A 42 -36.51 27.94 -8.32
C THR A 42 -35.21 27.84 -7.52
N CYS A 43 -34.86 28.90 -6.78
CA CYS A 43 -33.72 28.84 -5.86
C CYS A 43 -33.99 27.81 -4.77
N GLN A 44 -33.22 26.72 -4.76
CA GLN A 44 -33.09 25.86 -3.58
C GLN A 44 -32.24 26.62 -2.57
N THR A 45 -32.86 27.48 -1.78
CA THR A 45 -32.23 27.90 -0.52
C THR A 45 -32.13 26.65 0.33
N THR A 46 -30.92 26.20 0.65
CA THR A 46 -30.67 25.47 1.89
C THR A 46 -30.94 26.44 3.04
N LYS A 47 -32.23 26.76 3.28
CA LYS A 47 -32.63 27.13 4.62
C LYS A 47 -32.36 25.88 5.41
N THR A 48 -31.29 25.91 6.20
CA THR A 48 -31.13 25.03 7.34
C THR A 48 -32.38 25.28 8.19
N SER A 49 -33.45 24.53 7.92
CA SER A 49 -34.53 24.40 8.86
C SER A 49 -33.85 23.86 10.10
N ALA A 50 -33.75 24.69 11.15
CA ALA A 50 -33.30 24.22 12.45
C ALA A 50 -34.11 22.94 12.70
N LEU A 51 -33.40 21.82 12.75
CA LEU A 51 -33.98 20.53 13.08
C LEU A 51 -34.78 20.78 14.35
N ARG A 52 -36.11 20.56 14.27
CA ARG A 52 -36.93 20.57 15.48
C ARG A 52 -36.20 19.67 16.45
N SER A 53 -35.86 20.21 17.61
CA SER A 53 -35.28 19.44 18.71
C SER A 53 -36.18 18.23 18.93
N PHE A 54 -35.76 17.08 18.41
CA PHE A 54 -36.26 15.81 18.88
C PHE A 54 -35.71 15.74 20.30
N LYS A 55 -36.54 16.17 21.27
CA LYS A 55 -36.32 15.89 22.68
C LYS A 55 -36.13 14.38 22.77
N SER A 56 -34.88 13.94 22.85
CA SER A 56 -34.54 12.57 23.15
C SER A 56 -35.08 12.31 24.55
N SER A 57 -36.18 11.56 24.64
CA SER A 57 -36.56 10.92 25.89
C SER A 57 -35.34 10.13 26.37
N ARG A 58 -34.98 10.29 27.64
CA ARG A 58 -33.93 9.51 28.30
C ARG A 58 -34.38 8.06 28.39
N CYS A 59 -34.31 7.35 27.28
CA CYS A 59 -34.25 5.90 27.29
C CYS A 59 -32.80 5.56 27.61
N SER A 60 -32.57 4.98 28.80
CA SER A 60 -31.26 4.50 29.22
C SER A 60 -30.63 3.71 28.09
N LYS A 61 -29.58 4.25 27.46
CA LYS A 61 -28.74 3.46 26.56
C LYS A 61 -28.23 2.28 27.41
N PRO A 62 -28.53 1.02 27.08
CA PRO A 62 -27.83 -0.07 27.71
C PRO A 62 -26.34 0.21 27.51
N LYS A 63 -25.56 0.17 28.60
CA LYS A 63 -24.10 0.22 28.52
C LYS A 63 -23.70 -0.80 27.45
N GLN A 64 -23.10 -0.35 26.36
CA GLN A 64 -22.42 -1.26 25.46
C GLN A 64 -21.42 -2.01 26.33
N ALA A 65 -21.55 -3.33 26.37
CA ALA A 65 -20.58 -4.18 27.06
C ALA A 65 -19.18 -3.82 26.52
N GLU A 66 -18.17 -3.91 27.38
CA GLU A 66 -16.77 -3.80 26.94
C GLU A 66 -16.51 -4.92 25.91
N MET A 67 -16.69 -4.60 24.64
CA MET A 67 -16.40 -5.48 23.51
C MET A 67 -14.91 -5.34 23.23
N GLY A 68 -14.09 -5.98 24.07
CA GLY A 68 -12.65 -6.12 23.84
C GLY A 68 -12.29 -7.11 22.71
N GLY A 69 -13.28 -7.61 21.98
CA GLY A 69 -13.11 -8.48 20.82
C GLY A 69 -13.00 -7.67 19.53
N ASN A 70 -12.16 -8.12 18.60
CA ASN A 70 -11.93 -7.46 17.30
C ASN A 70 -13.13 -7.57 16.34
N GLY A 71 -14.25 -8.16 16.76
CA GLY A 71 -15.46 -8.36 15.94
C GLY A 71 -15.43 -9.60 15.04
N TYR A 72 -14.27 -10.25 14.90
CA TYR A 72 -14.05 -11.39 14.00
C TYR A 72 -13.96 -12.74 14.73
N ASP A 73 -14.12 -12.75 16.06
CA ASP A 73 -14.01 -13.94 16.91
C ASP A 73 -15.02 -15.05 16.58
N HIS A 74 -16.07 -14.73 15.81
CA HIS A 74 -17.11 -15.65 15.37
C HIS A 74 -16.84 -16.29 14.00
N LEU A 75 -15.78 -15.87 13.29
CA LEU A 75 -15.44 -16.45 11.99
C LEU A 75 -14.94 -17.89 12.15
N SER A 76 -15.39 -18.77 11.25
CA SER A 76 -15.00 -20.18 11.23
C SER A 76 -14.69 -20.66 9.81
N GLY A 77 -13.94 -21.76 9.71
CA GLY A 77 -13.55 -22.37 8.44
C GLY A 77 -12.67 -21.44 7.59
N ASN A 78 -12.94 -21.39 6.28
CA ASN A 78 -12.15 -20.61 5.31
C ASN A 78 -12.12 -19.11 5.64
N TRP A 79 -13.22 -18.57 6.18
CA TRP A 79 -13.30 -17.16 6.55
C TRP A 79 -12.31 -16.79 7.66
N LEU A 80 -12.08 -17.69 8.61
CA LEU A 80 -11.07 -17.49 9.65
C LEU A 80 -9.67 -17.45 9.04
N ALA A 81 -9.37 -18.38 8.11
CA ALA A 81 -8.09 -18.38 7.39
C ALA A 81 -7.88 -17.09 6.59
N PHE A 82 -8.91 -16.62 5.87
CA PHE A 82 -8.86 -15.36 5.14
C PHE A 82 -8.62 -14.16 6.05
N TYR A 83 -9.31 -14.12 7.20
CA TYR A 83 -9.11 -13.09 8.20
C TYR A 83 -7.69 -13.09 8.77
N THR A 84 -7.15 -14.26 9.15
CA THR A 84 -5.77 -14.38 9.66
C THR A 84 -4.74 -13.87 8.66
N ILE A 85 -4.96 -14.11 7.36
CA ILE A 85 -4.07 -13.59 6.33
C ILE A 85 -4.29 -12.08 6.15
N ALA A 86 -5.54 -11.62 6.04
CA ALA A 86 -5.87 -10.21 5.82
C ALA A 86 -5.39 -9.29 6.95
N SER A 87 -5.50 -9.72 8.21
CA SER A 87 -5.06 -8.96 9.38
C SER A 87 -3.55 -8.68 9.37
N LYS A 88 -2.74 -9.56 8.76
CA LYS A 88 -1.30 -9.34 8.53
C LYS A 88 -1.00 -8.25 7.49
N PHE A 89 -1.98 -7.80 6.71
CA PHE A 89 -1.80 -6.74 5.71
C PHE A 89 -2.54 -5.44 6.07
N SER A 90 -3.60 -5.49 6.89
CA SER A 90 -4.46 -4.35 7.19
C SER A 90 -3.69 -3.14 7.73
N HIS A 91 -2.72 -3.36 8.61
CA HIS A 91 -1.90 -2.30 9.22
C HIS A 91 -1.07 -1.51 8.19
N LYS A 92 -0.91 -2.03 6.97
CA LYS A 92 -0.15 -1.41 5.88
C LYS A 92 -1.00 -0.45 5.02
N ALA A 93 -2.26 -0.22 5.37
CA ALA A 93 -3.09 0.86 4.84
C ALA A 93 -2.98 2.13 5.71
N LYS A 94 -3.57 3.24 5.24
CA LYS A 94 -3.80 4.42 6.09
C LYS A 94 -4.62 4.01 7.33
N PRO A 95 -4.37 4.61 8.51
CA PRO A 95 -5.02 4.22 9.77
C PRO A 95 -6.56 4.11 9.67
N ASP A 96 -7.19 5.06 9.00
CA ASP A 96 -8.65 5.13 8.87
C ASP A 96 -9.24 4.10 7.88
N GLU A 97 -8.39 3.39 7.14
CA GLU A 97 -8.78 2.49 6.04
C GLU A 97 -8.20 1.09 6.20
N ARG A 98 -7.67 0.78 7.40
CA ARG A 98 -7.16 -0.56 7.72
C ARG A 98 -8.25 -1.60 7.59
N ASP A 99 -9.45 -1.28 8.04
CA ASP A 99 -10.62 -2.17 7.96
C ASP A 99 -11.09 -2.33 6.51
N ASP A 100 -11.05 -1.27 5.70
CA ASP A 100 -11.39 -1.36 4.27
C ASP A 100 -10.42 -2.30 3.53
N LEU A 101 -9.11 -2.15 3.75
CA LEU A 101 -8.12 -3.05 3.15
C LEU A 101 -8.29 -4.49 3.64
N LEU A 102 -8.58 -4.68 4.94
CA LEU A 102 -8.83 -5.99 5.52
C LEU A 102 -10.01 -6.68 4.82
N HIS A 103 -11.14 -5.98 4.69
CA HIS A 103 -12.32 -6.51 4.03
C HIS A 103 -12.11 -6.74 2.54
N ASP A 104 -11.43 -5.83 1.84
CA ASP A 104 -11.08 -5.99 0.42
C ASP A 104 -10.26 -7.28 0.19
N ILE A 105 -9.30 -7.58 1.07
CA ILE A 105 -8.53 -8.83 1.02
C ILE A 105 -9.44 -10.04 1.24
N ILE A 106 -10.28 -10.03 2.28
CA ILE A 106 -11.17 -11.15 2.58
C ILE A 106 -12.12 -11.44 1.40
N ILE A 107 -12.74 -10.41 0.84
CA ILE A 107 -13.66 -10.54 -0.30
C ILE A 107 -12.91 -11.07 -1.54
N THR A 108 -11.73 -10.53 -1.84
CA THR A 108 -10.95 -11.00 -2.99
C THR A 108 -10.49 -12.45 -2.85
N LEU A 109 -10.15 -12.91 -1.63
CA LEU A 109 -9.84 -14.31 -1.37
C LEU A 109 -11.07 -15.20 -1.59
N ALA A 110 -12.23 -14.83 -1.04
CA ALA A 110 -13.47 -15.59 -1.20
C ALA A 110 -13.92 -15.67 -2.67
N ASP A 111 -13.78 -14.58 -3.42
CA ASP A 111 -14.11 -14.56 -4.84
C ASP A 111 -13.14 -15.39 -5.67
N VAL A 112 -11.84 -15.38 -5.35
CA VAL A 112 -10.88 -16.25 -6.04
C VAL A 112 -11.15 -17.71 -5.70
N GLU A 113 -11.37 -18.05 -4.43
CA GLU A 113 -11.70 -19.42 -4.01
C GLU A 113 -12.92 -19.96 -4.77
N ARG A 114 -14.01 -19.17 -4.84
CA ARG A 114 -15.23 -19.53 -5.58
C ARG A 114 -14.96 -19.81 -7.06
N ASN A 115 -13.99 -19.10 -7.65
CA ASN A 115 -13.64 -19.20 -9.06
C ASN A 115 -12.43 -20.14 -9.33
N ASN A 116 -11.84 -20.75 -8.30
CA ASN A 116 -10.62 -21.56 -8.40
C ASN A 116 -10.88 -22.99 -8.92
N GLY A 117 -12.15 -23.33 -9.21
CA GLY A 117 -12.55 -24.68 -9.63
C GLY A 117 -12.28 -25.72 -8.53
N HIS A 118 -11.86 -26.93 -8.92
CA HIS A 118 -11.53 -28.02 -7.99
C HIS A 118 -10.08 -27.97 -7.48
N HIS A 119 -9.34 -26.89 -7.72
CA HIS A 119 -7.96 -26.78 -7.26
C HIS A 119 -7.93 -26.36 -5.78
N PRO A 120 -7.04 -26.96 -4.98
CA PRO A 120 -6.86 -26.55 -3.59
C PRO A 120 -6.42 -25.08 -3.54
N PHE A 121 -7.08 -24.30 -2.69
CA PHE A 121 -6.72 -22.92 -2.48
C PHE A 121 -5.62 -22.83 -1.42
N THR A 122 -4.36 -22.81 -1.88
CA THR A 122 -3.20 -22.88 -1.00
C THR A 122 -2.97 -21.56 -0.27
N GLU A 123 -2.46 -21.63 0.96
CA GLU A 123 -2.12 -20.46 1.78
C GLU A 123 -1.16 -19.50 1.04
N ALA A 124 -0.19 -20.04 0.29
CA ALA A 124 0.71 -19.23 -0.51
C ALA A 124 -0.01 -18.41 -1.60
N ALA A 125 -1.02 -19.01 -2.25
CA ALA A 125 -1.86 -18.27 -3.20
C ALA A 125 -2.65 -17.16 -2.50
N MET A 126 -3.18 -17.44 -1.31
CA MET A 126 -3.89 -16.43 -0.50
C MET A 126 -2.98 -15.25 -0.15
N TYR A 127 -1.76 -15.51 0.32
CA TYR A 127 -0.77 -14.46 0.61
C TYR A 127 -0.48 -13.59 -0.61
N ARG A 128 -0.33 -14.18 -1.80
CA ARG A 128 -0.08 -13.41 -3.03
C ARG A 128 -1.27 -12.57 -3.44
N ILE A 129 -2.49 -13.07 -3.26
CA ILE A 129 -3.71 -12.30 -3.52
C ILE A 129 -3.79 -11.12 -2.55
N ALA A 130 -3.53 -11.35 -1.26
CA ALA A 130 -3.50 -10.30 -0.25
C ALA A 130 -2.44 -9.22 -0.56
N SER A 131 -1.22 -9.63 -0.93
CA SER A 131 -0.17 -8.71 -1.38
C SER A 131 -0.57 -7.91 -2.62
N ARG A 132 -1.25 -8.55 -3.57
CA ARG A 132 -1.76 -7.86 -4.77
C ARG A 132 -2.88 -6.88 -4.44
N ALA A 133 -3.80 -7.23 -3.55
CA ALA A 133 -4.87 -6.36 -3.07
C ALA A 133 -4.29 -5.12 -2.36
N GLN A 134 -3.31 -5.30 -1.48
CA GLN A 134 -2.56 -4.21 -0.87
C GLN A 134 -1.91 -3.29 -1.92
N ALA A 135 -1.26 -3.85 -2.95
CA ALA A 135 -0.67 -3.03 -4.01
C ALA A 135 -1.73 -2.27 -4.81
N LEU A 136 -2.92 -2.85 -5.04
CA LEU A 136 -4.04 -2.18 -5.68
C LEU A 136 -4.62 -1.06 -4.81
N TYR A 137 -4.71 -1.27 -3.50
CA TYR A 137 -5.08 -0.23 -2.54
C TYR A 137 -4.17 1.00 -2.68
N TRP A 138 -2.85 0.82 -2.62
CA TRP A 138 -1.90 1.92 -2.75
C TRP A 138 -1.94 2.60 -4.12
N ARG A 139 -2.19 1.85 -5.20
CA ARG A 139 -2.40 2.44 -6.54
C ARG A 139 -3.68 3.28 -6.60
N LYS A 140 -4.78 2.80 -6.01
CA LYS A 140 -6.05 3.52 -5.94
C LYS A 140 -5.88 4.81 -5.13
N ARG A 141 -5.20 4.73 -3.98
CA ARG A 141 -4.87 5.88 -3.15
C ARG A 141 -4.01 6.89 -3.89
N TYR A 142 -2.94 6.45 -4.54
CA TYR A 142 -2.07 7.31 -5.33
C TYR A 142 -2.85 8.03 -6.43
N ARG A 143 -3.79 7.36 -7.09
CA ARG A 143 -4.67 7.99 -8.09
C ARG A 143 -5.59 9.05 -7.47
N ILE A 144 -6.14 8.81 -6.29
CA ILE A 144 -6.99 9.79 -5.59
C ILE A 144 -6.16 11.02 -5.20
N ASP A 145 -4.97 10.81 -4.63
CA ASP A 145 -4.14 11.88 -4.09
C ASP A 145 -3.47 12.71 -5.21
N ASN A 146 -3.10 12.09 -6.35
CA ASN A 146 -2.35 12.76 -7.44
C ASN A 146 -3.18 13.04 -8.71
N GLY A 147 -4.41 12.51 -8.80
CA GLY A 147 -5.34 12.74 -9.92
C GLY A 147 -4.99 12.08 -11.26
N LEU A 148 -3.72 11.79 -11.56
CA LEU A 148 -3.28 11.18 -12.82
C LEU A 148 -2.20 10.11 -12.58
N THR A 149 -2.37 8.94 -13.20
CA THR A 149 -1.38 7.86 -13.14
C THR A 149 -0.91 7.45 -14.54
N CYS A 150 0.30 6.91 -14.65
CA CYS A 150 0.77 6.32 -15.92
C CYS A 150 -0.13 5.16 -16.40
N GLY A 151 -0.86 4.53 -15.47
CA GLY A 151 -1.88 3.52 -15.72
C GLY A 151 -3.00 3.97 -16.66
N ASP A 152 -3.24 5.28 -16.73
CA ASP A 152 -4.28 5.89 -17.56
C ASP A 152 -3.75 6.28 -18.96
N CYS A 153 -2.43 6.16 -19.21
CA CYS A 153 -1.84 6.37 -20.53
C CYS A 153 -2.03 5.13 -21.42
N SER A 154 -2.24 5.36 -22.72
CA SER A 154 -2.32 4.30 -23.72
C SER A 154 -0.98 3.59 -23.91
N LYS A 155 -1.00 2.36 -24.45
CA LYS A 155 0.22 1.60 -24.77
C LYS A 155 1.15 2.38 -25.72
N ALA A 156 0.58 3.08 -26.69
CA ALA A 156 1.33 3.91 -27.64
C ALA A 156 2.02 5.10 -26.95
N GLN A 157 1.32 5.77 -26.02
CA GLN A 157 1.91 6.86 -25.23
C GLN A 157 3.07 6.37 -24.37
N ARG A 158 2.90 5.25 -23.65
CA ARG A 158 3.96 4.68 -22.81
C ARG A 158 5.18 4.25 -23.63
N ARG A 159 4.96 3.71 -24.83
CA ARG A 159 6.05 3.36 -25.75
C ARG A 159 6.84 4.60 -26.15
N LYS A 160 6.17 5.67 -26.60
CA LYS A 160 6.82 6.96 -26.90
C LYS A 160 7.59 7.52 -25.70
N CYS A 161 6.99 7.52 -24.51
CA CYS A 161 7.69 7.96 -23.29
C CYS A 161 8.96 7.16 -23.00
N LYS A 162 8.99 5.86 -23.35
CA LYS A 162 10.17 5.01 -23.20
C LYS A 162 11.22 5.27 -24.27
N GLU A 163 10.81 5.42 -25.52
CA GLU A 163 11.69 5.74 -26.65
C GLU A 163 12.39 7.09 -26.45
N ASP A 164 11.62 8.10 -26.04
CA ASP A 164 12.08 9.48 -25.89
C ASP A 164 12.56 9.82 -24.46
N TRP A 165 12.60 8.83 -23.56
CA TRP A 165 12.95 8.98 -22.13
C TRP A 165 12.22 10.12 -21.39
N LEU A 166 10.94 10.32 -21.70
CA LEU A 166 10.12 11.43 -21.18
C LEU A 166 9.58 11.21 -19.75
N PHE A 167 10.11 10.24 -19.00
CA PHE A 167 9.64 9.92 -17.66
C PHE A 167 9.92 11.05 -16.65
N SER A 168 11.06 11.73 -16.79
CA SER A 168 11.45 12.87 -15.95
C SER A 168 10.52 14.07 -16.10
N ALA A 169 9.99 14.28 -17.30
CA ALA A 169 9.06 15.37 -17.62
C ALA A 169 7.58 14.98 -17.47
N CYS A 170 7.28 13.72 -17.13
CA CYS A 170 5.91 13.24 -17.13
C CYS A 170 5.16 13.74 -15.88
N PRO A 171 4.07 14.50 -16.03
CA PRO A 171 3.27 14.96 -14.89
C PRO A 171 2.52 13.81 -14.19
N LYS A 172 2.51 12.61 -14.79
CA LYS A 172 1.86 11.40 -14.27
C LYS A 172 2.83 10.36 -13.74
N ALA A 173 4.14 10.60 -13.88
CA ALA A 173 5.16 9.71 -13.34
C ALA A 173 5.35 10.03 -11.85
N VAL A 174 5.64 8.99 -11.07
CA VAL A 174 6.14 9.16 -9.71
C VAL A 174 7.46 9.91 -9.83
N LYS A 175 7.49 11.16 -9.34
CA LYS A 175 8.72 11.93 -9.28
C LYS A 175 9.58 11.35 -8.16
N LEU A 176 10.82 11.05 -8.47
CA LEU A 176 11.82 10.70 -7.46
C LEU A 176 12.35 12.03 -6.90
N ASP A 177 12.10 12.28 -5.63
CA ASP A 177 12.71 13.40 -4.91
C ASP A 177 14.08 12.99 -4.37
N SER A 178 14.96 13.97 -4.19
CA SER A 178 16.25 13.76 -3.52
C SER A 178 16.03 13.54 -2.03
N LEU A 179 16.76 12.58 -1.44
CA LEU A 179 16.74 12.35 0.01
C LEU A 179 17.29 13.55 0.80
N ASN A 180 18.17 14.35 0.19
CA ASN A 180 18.72 15.56 0.81
C ASN A 180 17.76 16.76 0.65
N ARG A 181 16.52 16.55 0.20
CA ARG A 181 15.54 17.62 0.04
C ARG A 181 15.16 18.14 1.43
N PRO A 182 15.30 19.45 1.72
CA PRO A 182 14.88 20.00 3.00
C PRO A 182 13.36 19.96 3.10
N VAL A 183 12.87 19.47 4.23
CA VAL A 183 11.45 19.45 4.62
C VAL A 183 11.32 20.32 5.86
N THR A 184 10.38 21.28 5.80
CA THR A 184 10.08 22.15 6.94
C THR A 184 9.05 21.47 7.82
N ASP A 185 9.34 21.34 9.11
CA ASP A 185 8.38 20.86 10.11
C ASP A 185 7.38 21.97 10.50
N ASP A 186 6.43 21.62 11.37
CA ASP A 186 5.38 22.51 11.87
C ASP A 186 5.94 23.65 12.75
N GLU A 187 7.21 23.55 13.16
CA GLU A 187 7.93 24.45 14.06
C GLU A 187 8.90 25.38 13.31
N GLY A 188 9.07 25.18 12.00
CA GLY A 188 9.91 25.99 11.11
C GLY A 188 11.35 25.51 10.97
N ASN A 189 11.72 24.36 11.53
CA ASN A 189 13.05 23.76 11.35
C ASN A 189 13.10 22.98 10.04
N THR A 190 14.28 22.99 9.40
CA THR A 190 14.54 22.24 8.17
C THR A 190 15.25 20.93 8.49
N THR A 191 14.56 19.81 8.25
CA THR A 191 15.11 18.45 8.39
C THR A 191 15.22 17.83 7.00
N GLU A 192 16.22 16.99 6.73
CA GLU A 192 16.34 16.33 5.43
C GLU A 192 15.25 15.27 5.26
N LEU A 193 14.72 15.12 4.04
CA LEU A 193 13.70 14.11 3.73
C LEU A 193 14.16 12.70 4.09
N GLY A 194 15.46 12.41 3.95
CA GLY A 194 16.09 11.15 4.35
C GLY A 194 15.91 10.84 5.84
N ASP A 195 16.03 11.85 6.71
CA ASP A 195 15.92 11.68 8.17
C ASP A 195 14.47 11.45 8.63
N LEU A 196 13.49 11.82 7.79
CA LEU A 196 12.06 11.61 8.02
C LEU A 196 11.55 10.27 7.49
N ILE A 197 12.33 9.60 6.63
CA ILE A 197 12.02 8.25 6.19
C ILE A 197 12.45 7.32 7.33
N ALA A 198 11.47 6.59 7.90
CA ALA A 198 11.69 5.76 9.07
C ALA A 198 12.92 4.84 8.91
N ASP A 199 13.80 4.89 9.91
CA ASP A 199 15.01 4.05 10.07
C ASP A 199 14.70 2.57 9.82
N ASP A 200 15.65 1.84 9.24
CA ASP A 200 15.51 0.44 8.77
C ASP A 200 15.07 -0.54 9.88
N ARG A 201 15.08 -0.09 11.14
CA ARG A 201 14.50 -0.75 12.31
C ARG A 201 12.97 -0.81 12.32
N ALA A 202 12.29 -0.05 11.45
CA ALA A 202 10.84 -0.14 11.20
C ALA A 202 10.48 -1.26 10.19
N LEU A 203 11.48 -1.87 9.53
CA LEU A 203 11.29 -3.12 8.82
C LEU A 203 11.13 -4.22 9.87
N ASP A 204 9.93 -4.77 9.97
CA ASP A 204 9.64 -5.95 10.78
C ASP A 204 10.49 -7.13 10.23
N LEU A 205 11.66 -7.31 10.84
CA LEU A 205 12.62 -8.35 10.49
C LEU A 205 12.00 -9.74 10.68
N ASP A 206 11.10 -9.89 11.66
CA ASP A 206 10.33 -11.11 11.88
C ASP A 206 9.34 -11.34 10.74
N ALA A 207 8.67 -10.30 10.24
CA ALA A 207 7.86 -10.39 9.02
C ALA A 207 8.71 -10.64 7.77
N TRP A 208 9.98 -10.23 7.72
CA TRP A 208 10.87 -10.50 6.59
C TRP A 208 11.42 -11.93 6.60
N LEU A 209 11.60 -12.51 7.79
CA LEU A 209 11.98 -13.90 8.03
C LEU A 209 10.78 -14.86 8.11
N ASP A 210 9.55 -14.34 8.17
CA ASP A 210 8.33 -15.15 8.22
C ASP A 210 8.29 -16.13 7.03
N ALA A 211 8.01 -17.41 7.30
CA ALA A 211 7.84 -18.44 6.28
C ALA A 211 6.82 -18.02 5.21
N ASN A 212 5.88 -17.17 5.57
CA ASN A 212 4.89 -16.57 4.68
C ASN A 212 5.50 -15.63 3.64
N THR A 213 6.55 -14.89 3.99
CA THR A 213 7.29 -14.00 3.08
C THR A 213 8.16 -14.79 2.12
N PHE A 214 8.69 -15.94 2.56
CA PHE A 214 9.29 -16.92 1.65
C PHE A 214 8.24 -17.43 0.65
N LEU A 215 7.04 -17.85 1.09
CA LEU A 215 5.97 -18.32 0.20
C LEU A 215 5.55 -17.27 -0.84
N LEU A 216 5.51 -15.98 -0.46
CA LEU A 216 5.21 -14.87 -1.37
C LEU A 216 6.22 -14.76 -2.51
N LYS A 217 7.51 -14.91 -2.21
CA LYS A 217 8.61 -14.78 -3.18
C LYS A 217 8.96 -16.10 -3.87
N CYS A 218 8.51 -17.24 -3.33
CA CYS A 218 8.83 -18.57 -3.82
C CYS A 218 8.02 -18.87 -5.10
N PRO A 219 8.68 -19.28 -6.20
CA PRO A 219 8.00 -19.77 -7.40
C PRO A 219 6.99 -20.90 -7.13
N ASP A 220 5.80 -20.86 -7.75
CA ASP A 220 4.74 -21.87 -7.59
C ASP A 220 5.20 -23.31 -7.77
N ARG A 221 6.09 -23.51 -8.73
CA ARG A 221 6.64 -24.82 -9.04
C ARG A 221 7.37 -25.43 -7.84
N LEU A 222 8.00 -24.61 -6.99
CA LEU A 222 8.70 -25.11 -5.80
C LEU A 222 7.73 -25.40 -4.64
N ILE A 223 6.64 -24.64 -4.54
CA ILE A 223 5.56 -24.91 -3.57
C ILE A 223 4.91 -26.24 -3.91
N ALA A 224 4.55 -26.48 -5.17
CA ALA A 224 3.98 -27.76 -5.62
C ALA A 224 4.93 -28.95 -5.38
N ILE A 225 6.24 -28.75 -5.57
CA ILE A 225 7.24 -29.78 -5.26
C ILE A 225 7.30 -30.03 -3.73
N ALA A 226 7.20 -29.00 -2.91
CA ALA A 226 7.18 -29.13 -1.45
C ALA A 226 5.93 -29.87 -0.97
N GLU A 227 4.75 -29.58 -1.54
CA GLU A 227 3.50 -30.29 -1.27
C GLU A 227 3.63 -31.78 -1.62
N LYS A 228 4.14 -32.12 -2.80
CA LYS A 228 4.40 -33.52 -3.19
C LYS A 228 5.33 -34.26 -2.22
N ARG A 229 6.39 -33.59 -1.73
CA ARG A 229 7.29 -34.18 -0.73
C ARG A 229 6.59 -34.43 0.60
N ARG A 230 5.74 -33.49 1.05
CA ARG A 230 4.95 -33.64 2.27
C ARG A 230 3.98 -34.82 2.15
N ASP A 231 3.37 -34.96 0.98
CA ASP A 231 2.37 -36.00 0.71
C ASP A 231 3.02 -37.35 0.33
N GLY A 232 4.36 -37.46 0.40
CA GLY A 232 5.11 -38.69 0.16
C GLY A 232 5.18 -39.14 -1.31
N GLN A 233 4.80 -38.27 -2.25
CA GLN A 233 4.78 -38.59 -3.68
C GLN A 233 6.19 -38.51 -4.30
N PRO A 234 6.55 -39.41 -5.23
CA PRO A 234 7.83 -39.37 -5.92
C PRO A 234 7.90 -38.15 -6.87
N LEU A 235 9.03 -37.44 -6.85
CA LEU A 235 9.27 -36.28 -7.71
C LEU A 235 9.72 -36.72 -9.11
N ASP A 236 9.16 -36.10 -10.13
CA ASP A 236 9.60 -36.29 -11.52
C ASP A 236 11.01 -35.71 -11.76
N LYS A 237 11.72 -36.21 -12.78
CA LYS A 237 13.05 -35.72 -13.18
C LYS A 237 13.06 -34.21 -13.46
N ALA A 238 11.98 -33.67 -14.03
CA ALA A 238 11.87 -32.23 -14.29
C ALA A 238 11.76 -31.40 -12.99
N GLU A 239 11.08 -31.94 -11.98
CA GLU A 239 10.91 -31.34 -10.66
C GLU A 239 12.21 -31.37 -9.85
N GLN A 240 12.92 -32.50 -9.86
CA GLN A 240 14.23 -32.64 -9.25
C GLN A 240 15.22 -31.63 -9.84
N LYS A 241 15.26 -31.49 -11.17
CA LYS A 241 16.11 -30.53 -11.87
C LYS A 241 15.75 -29.07 -11.54
N ALA A 242 14.46 -28.76 -11.37
CA ALA A 242 14.02 -27.43 -10.95
C ALA A 242 14.50 -27.10 -9.52
N LEU A 243 14.40 -28.06 -8.61
CA LEU A 243 14.83 -27.93 -7.22
C LEU A 243 16.36 -27.78 -7.11
N GLU A 244 17.12 -28.56 -7.89
CA GLU A 244 18.58 -28.44 -7.97
C GLU A 244 19.03 -27.06 -8.48
N ARG A 245 18.40 -26.56 -9.56
CA ARG A 245 18.69 -25.22 -10.10
C ARG A 245 18.42 -24.13 -9.07
N PHE A 246 17.33 -24.25 -8.32
CA PHE A 246 16.99 -23.29 -7.27
C PHE A 246 18.01 -23.32 -6.13
N ARG A 247 18.39 -24.51 -5.64
CA ARG A 247 19.43 -24.68 -4.61
C ARG A 247 20.77 -24.06 -5.02
N LYS A 248 21.23 -24.33 -6.25
CA LYS A 248 22.48 -23.76 -6.77
C LYS A 248 22.44 -22.23 -6.80
N ARG A 249 21.32 -21.64 -7.25
CA ARG A 249 21.15 -20.18 -7.32
C ARG A 249 21.22 -19.52 -5.94
N GLU A 250 20.54 -20.07 -4.94
CA GLU A 250 20.51 -19.48 -3.60
C GLU A 250 21.82 -19.72 -2.84
N GLN A 251 22.49 -20.87 -3.03
CA GLN A 251 23.84 -21.10 -2.49
C GLN A 251 24.86 -20.09 -3.03
N ILE A 252 24.85 -19.80 -4.33
CA ILE A 252 25.76 -18.82 -4.94
C ILE A 252 25.58 -17.43 -4.30
N LYS A 253 24.35 -17.02 -3.99
CA LYS A 253 24.07 -15.73 -3.34
C LYS A 253 24.58 -15.66 -1.90
N MET A 254 24.52 -16.76 -1.15
CA MET A 254 25.06 -16.80 0.22
C MET A 254 26.59 -16.66 0.25
N PHE A 255 27.29 -17.23 -0.74
CA PHE A 255 28.76 -17.13 -0.83
C PHE A 255 29.26 -15.90 -1.57
N SER A 256 28.43 -15.21 -2.37
CA SER A 256 28.84 -13.97 -3.06
C SER A 256 28.76 -12.71 -2.19
N CYS A 257 28.11 -12.76 -1.01
CA CYS A 257 28.01 -11.62 -0.09
C CYS A 257 29.02 -11.65 1.07
N VAL A 258 29.88 -12.67 1.14
CA VAL A 258 30.94 -12.75 2.17
C VAL A 258 32.30 -12.72 1.47
N ALA A 259 32.69 -11.53 1.01
CA ALA A 259 34.11 -11.23 0.84
C ALA A 259 34.70 -11.04 2.25
N PHE A 260 35.00 -12.15 2.92
CA PHE A 260 35.86 -12.12 4.10
C PHE A 260 37.24 -11.67 3.62
N SER A 261 37.52 -10.37 3.73
CA SER A 261 38.87 -9.86 3.58
C SER A 261 39.68 -10.48 4.70
N ALA A 262 40.45 -11.52 4.38
CA ALA A 262 41.48 -12.04 5.26
C ALA A 262 42.54 -10.94 5.37
N ASN A 263 42.36 -10.02 6.33
CA ASN A 263 43.46 -9.25 6.87
C ASN A 263 44.34 -10.27 7.59
N SER A 264 45.29 -10.84 6.86
CA SER A 264 46.35 -11.69 7.40
C SER A 264 47.14 -10.88 8.42
N ALA A 265 46.85 -11.13 9.69
CA ALA A 265 47.65 -10.69 10.82
C ALA A 265 49.05 -11.31 10.70
N THR A 266 50.04 -10.53 10.25
CA THR A 266 51.45 -10.88 10.43
C THR A 266 51.89 -10.41 11.81
N ASN A 267 51.61 -11.23 12.82
CA ASN A 267 52.35 -11.17 14.09
C ASN A 267 53.70 -11.87 13.87
N THR A 268 54.69 -11.15 13.37
CA THR A 268 56.09 -11.58 13.46
C THR A 268 56.69 -10.98 14.73
N VAL A 269 56.62 -11.75 15.82
CA VAL A 269 57.45 -11.54 17.00
C VAL A 269 58.89 -11.88 16.58
N GLY A 270 59.78 -10.89 16.64
CA GLY A 270 61.20 -11.06 16.37
C GLY A 270 61.83 -12.01 17.38
N ALA A 271 62.28 -13.17 16.92
CA ALA A 271 63.19 -14.03 17.65
C ALA A 271 64.54 -14.01 16.92
N SER A 272 65.51 -13.32 17.55
CA SER A 272 66.92 -13.40 17.22
C SER A 272 67.43 -14.84 17.30
N ALA A 273 68.14 -15.29 16.28
CA ALA A 273 69.10 -16.39 16.38
C ALA A 273 70.33 -16.08 15.50
N MET A 274 71.48 -16.08 16.16
CA MET A 274 72.83 -15.79 15.67
C MET A 274 73.31 -16.79 14.59
N PRO A 275 74.29 -16.40 13.75
CA PRO A 275 74.85 -17.27 12.72
C PRO A 275 75.88 -18.24 13.31
N ALA A 276 75.80 -19.51 12.92
CA ALA A 276 76.92 -20.46 13.04
C ALA A 276 77.53 -20.68 11.65
N ASN A 277 78.81 -20.38 11.55
CA ASN A 277 79.61 -20.40 10.34
C ASN A 277 80.48 -21.66 10.30
N CYS A 278 80.77 -22.09 9.07
CA CYS A 278 81.91 -22.89 8.61
C CYS A 278 82.08 -24.36 9.03
N GLY A 279 82.40 -25.19 8.03
CA GLY A 279 83.16 -26.44 8.19
C GLY A 279 82.74 -27.51 7.22
#